data_AF-A0A226NLY3-F1
#
_entry.id   AF-A0A226NLY3-F1
#
_cell.length_a   1.000
_cell.length_b   1.000
_cell.length_c   1.000
_cell.angle_alpha   90.00
_cell.angle_beta   90.00
_cell.angle_gamma   90.00
#
_symmetry.space_group_name_H-M   'P 1'
#
loop_
_entity.id
_entity.type
_entity.pdbx_description
1 polymer ?
#
loop_
_entity_poly.entity_id
_entity_poly.type
_entity_poly.pdbx_seq_one_letter_code
_entity_poly.pdbx_strand_id
1 'polypeptide(L)'
;CGRRCIEDLFNDFRDGRKLLELLECLMGQKIAKEKGSTRVHALNNVNKALQILQRNNVDLVNIGSSDIVDGNHKLTLGLIWNIILHWQVKDVMKNIMAGLQQTNSEKILLSWVRQSTRNYPQVNVINFTSSWSDGLAFNALLHSHRSSVILKTLQRKRI
;
A
#
# COMPACT_ATOMS: atom_id res chain seq x y z
N CYS A 1 -11.08 -21.13 4.62
CA CYS A 1 -10.43 -21.04 3.30
C CYS A 1 -8.94 -20.79 3.49
N GLY A 2 -8.09 -21.79 3.27
CA GLY A 2 -6.63 -21.65 3.42
C GLY A 2 -6.07 -20.72 2.35
N ARG A 3 -5.91 -19.43 2.68
CA ARG A 3 -5.16 -18.49 1.86
C ARG A 3 -3.69 -18.88 1.98
N ARG A 4 -3.06 -19.28 0.87
CA ARG A 4 -1.62 -19.57 0.87
C ARG A 4 -0.91 -18.25 1.11
N CYS A 5 -0.19 -18.13 2.22
CA CYS A 5 0.60 -16.96 2.50
C CYS A 5 1.64 -16.74 1.40
N ILE A 6 2.04 -15.49 1.21
CA ILE A 6 3.22 -15.16 0.42
C ILE A 6 4.41 -15.32 1.36
N GLU A 7 5.32 -16.23 1.03
CA GLU A 7 6.58 -16.44 1.75
C GLU A 7 7.69 -15.65 1.08
N ASP A 8 7.69 -15.62 -0.25
CA ASP A 8 8.67 -14.88 -1.05
C ASP A 8 7.96 -14.05 -2.13
N LEU A 9 7.98 -12.73 -1.95
CA LEU A 9 7.37 -11.76 -2.86
C LEU A 9 7.84 -11.92 -4.31
N PHE A 10 9.10 -12.31 -4.53
CA PHE A 10 9.70 -12.35 -5.85
C PHE A 10 9.39 -13.63 -6.61
N ASN A 11 9.11 -14.72 -5.89
CA ASN A 11 8.80 -16.01 -6.48
C ASN A 11 7.30 -16.31 -6.51
N ASP A 12 6.57 -15.91 -5.48
CA ASP A 12 5.18 -16.29 -5.30
C ASP A 12 4.18 -15.58 -6.21
N PHE A 13 4.57 -14.46 -6.82
CA PHE A 13 3.75 -13.74 -7.79
C PHE A 13 3.99 -14.18 -9.24
N ARG A 14 5.02 -14.97 -9.51
CA ARG A 14 5.47 -15.28 -10.88
C ARG A 14 4.44 -16.04 -11.71
N ASP A 15 3.58 -16.84 -11.09
CA ASP A 15 2.52 -17.57 -11.79
C ASP A 15 1.22 -16.75 -12.01
N GLY A 16 1.19 -15.53 -11.47
CA GLY A 16 0.08 -14.59 -11.53
C GLY A 16 -1.14 -14.94 -10.67
N ARG A 17 -1.21 -16.13 -10.04
CA ARG A 17 -2.42 -16.58 -9.32
C ARG A 17 -2.62 -15.82 -8.02
N LYS A 18 -1.55 -15.65 -7.22
CA LYS A 18 -1.62 -14.86 -5.98
C LYS A 18 -1.88 -13.37 -6.27
N LEU A 19 -1.39 -12.86 -7.40
CA LEU A 19 -1.67 -11.49 -7.83
C LEU A 19 -3.15 -11.31 -8.15
N LEU A 20 -3.76 -12.26 -8.89
CA LEU A 20 -5.20 -12.25 -9.15
C LEU A 20 -6.00 -12.40 -7.84
N GLU A 21 -5.57 -13.24 -6.89
CA GLU A 21 -6.21 -13.37 -5.56
C GLU A 21 -6.19 -12.09 -4.75
N LEU A 22 -5.08 -11.35 -4.80
CA LEU A 22 -4.99 -10.04 -4.17
C LEU A 22 -6.02 -9.09 -4.77
N LEU A 23 -6.12 -9.03 -6.10
CA LEU A 23 -7.11 -8.20 -6.78
C LEU A 23 -8.56 -8.65 -6.50
N GLU A 24 -8.81 -9.96 -6.40
CA GLU A 24 -10.11 -10.48 -5.99
C GLU A 24 -10.52 -9.95 -4.61
N CYS A 25 -9.57 -9.94 -3.66
CA CYS A 25 -9.81 -9.44 -2.31
C CYS A 25 -10.02 -7.93 -2.28
N LEU A 26 -9.23 -7.15 -3.05
CA LEU A 26 -9.33 -5.70 -3.09
C LEU A 26 -10.61 -5.20 -3.78
N MET A 27 -11.08 -5.90 -4.81
CA MET A 27 -12.28 -5.51 -5.56
C MET A 27 -13.56 -6.18 -5.06
N GLY A 28 -13.45 -7.23 -4.23
CA GLY A 28 -14.60 -8.02 -3.79
C GLY A 28 -15.25 -8.85 -4.91
N GLN A 29 -14.53 -9.11 -6.01
CA GLN A 29 -15.04 -9.79 -7.20
C GLN A 29 -14.21 -11.03 -7.53
N LYS A 30 -14.85 -12.08 -8.04
CA LYS A 30 -14.15 -13.28 -8.49
C LYS A 30 -13.49 -13.08 -9.85
N ILE A 31 -12.25 -13.53 -9.97
CA ILE A 31 -11.47 -13.43 -11.20
C ILE A 31 -11.05 -14.84 -11.63
N ALA A 32 -11.46 -15.24 -12.84
CA ALA A 32 -11.04 -16.51 -13.40
C ALA A 32 -9.51 -16.54 -13.61
N LYS A 33 -8.88 -17.65 -13.22
CA LYS A 33 -7.43 -17.88 -13.31
C LYS A 33 -7.19 -19.03 -14.26
N GLU A 34 -6.21 -18.90 -15.14
CA GLU A 34 -5.77 -20.04 -15.94
C GLU A 34 -5.17 -21.11 -15.04
N LYS A 35 -5.56 -22.36 -15.32
CA LYS A 35 -5.07 -23.54 -14.64
C LYS A 35 -3.92 -24.12 -15.46
N GLY A 36 -2.74 -24.21 -14.87
CA GLY A 36 -1.55 -24.75 -15.54
C GLY A 36 -0.28 -24.33 -14.83
N SER A 37 0.84 -24.92 -15.23
CA SER A 37 2.19 -24.66 -14.69
C SER A 37 3.18 -24.15 -15.73
N THR A 38 2.76 -24.01 -17.00
CA THR A 38 3.65 -23.49 -18.05
C THR A 38 3.79 -21.98 -17.95
N ARG A 39 4.90 -21.45 -18.49
CA ARG A 39 5.15 -19.99 -18.57
C ARG A 39 4.04 -19.24 -19.30
N VAL A 40 3.38 -19.87 -20.28
CA VAL A 40 2.26 -19.26 -21.01
C VAL A 40 1.07 -18.99 -20.08
N HIS A 41 0.69 -19.97 -19.26
CA HIS A 41 -0.39 -19.77 -18.27
C HIS A 41 -0.04 -18.68 -17.26
N ALA A 42 1.22 -18.61 -16.83
CA ALA A 42 1.71 -17.56 -15.94
C ALA A 42 1.59 -16.17 -16.59
N LEU A 43 2.07 -16.02 -17.83
CA LEU A 43 1.95 -14.77 -18.60
C LEU A 43 0.49 -14.36 -18.77
N ASN A 44 -0.41 -15.29 -19.09
CA ASN A 44 -1.83 -14.99 -19.24
C ASN A 44 -2.46 -14.50 -17.92
N ASN A 45 -2.14 -15.15 -16.79
CA ASN A 45 -2.60 -14.73 -15.48
C ASN A 45 -2.08 -13.33 -15.10
N VAL A 46 -0.78 -13.07 -15.29
CA VAL A 46 -0.19 -11.77 -15.00
C VAL A 46 -0.74 -10.70 -15.94
N ASN A 47 -0.82 -10.95 -17.25
CA ASN A 47 -1.41 -10.02 -18.23
C ASN A 47 -2.83 -9.63 -17.83
N LYS A 48 -3.64 -10.61 -17.40
CA LYS A 48 -4.99 -10.34 -16.90
C LYS A 48 -4.98 -9.42 -15.69
N ALA A 49 -4.07 -9.64 -14.73
CA ALA A 49 -3.93 -8.77 -13.57
C ALA A 49 -3.52 -7.34 -13.97
N LEU A 50 -2.55 -7.18 -14.87
CA LEU A 50 -2.12 -5.86 -15.36
C LEU A 50 -3.25 -5.13 -16.10
N GLN A 51 -4.05 -5.84 -16.92
CA GLN A 51 -5.23 -5.27 -17.58
C GLN A 51 -6.29 -4.80 -16.58
N ILE A 52 -6.54 -5.58 -15.51
CA ILE A 52 -7.45 -5.19 -14.44
C ILE A 52 -6.96 -3.91 -13.76
N LEU A 53 -5.65 -3.82 -13.47
CA LEU A 53 -5.04 -2.64 -12.86
C LEU A 53 -5.18 -1.39 -13.76
N GLN A 54 -4.88 -1.52 -15.06
CA GLN A 54 -5.06 -0.43 -16.02
C GLN A 54 -6.51 0.04 -16.11
N ARG A 55 -7.49 -0.88 -16.15
CA ARG A 55 -8.92 -0.54 -16.15
C ARG A 55 -9.36 0.19 -14.88
N ASN A 56 -8.67 -0.03 -13.77
CA ASN A 56 -8.87 0.69 -12.52
C ASN A 56 -8.00 1.94 -12.41
N ASN A 57 -7.40 2.46 -13.49
CA ASN A 57 -6.56 3.66 -13.47
C ASN A 57 -5.34 3.55 -12.53
N VAL A 58 -4.72 2.37 -12.49
CA VAL A 58 -3.39 2.17 -11.89
C VAL A 58 -2.34 2.40 -12.96
N ASP A 59 -1.36 3.24 -12.64
CA ASP A 59 -0.23 3.49 -13.53
C ASP A 59 0.77 2.32 -13.44
N LEU A 60 1.21 1.83 -14.60
CA LEU A 60 2.08 0.66 -14.74
C LEU A 60 3.32 0.98 -15.59
N VAL A 61 3.81 2.22 -15.55
CA VAL A 61 4.97 2.66 -16.35
C VAL A 61 6.10 1.63 -16.30
N ASN A 62 6.44 1.08 -17.46
CA ASN A 62 7.53 0.11 -17.66
C ASN A 62 7.35 -1.24 -16.92
N ILE A 63 6.12 -1.68 -16.63
CA ILE A 63 5.85 -2.99 -16.03
C ILE A 63 5.10 -3.87 -17.04
N GLY A 64 5.77 -4.87 -17.59
CA GLY A 64 5.20 -5.92 -18.43
C GLY A 64 4.95 -7.22 -17.66
N SER A 65 4.18 -8.13 -18.26
CA SER A 65 3.91 -9.44 -17.64
C SER A 65 5.14 -10.33 -17.58
N SER A 66 6.02 -10.28 -18.59
CA SER A 66 7.30 -10.98 -18.58
C SER A 66 8.16 -10.58 -17.40
N ASP A 67 8.17 -9.30 -17.01
CA ASP A 67 8.96 -8.81 -15.88
C ASP A 67 8.57 -9.49 -14.57
N ILE A 68 7.28 -9.73 -14.36
CA ILE A 68 6.78 -10.41 -13.16
C ILE A 68 7.02 -11.92 -13.26
N VAL A 69 6.72 -12.54 -14.40
CA VAL A 69 6.88 -13.99 -14.61
C VAL A 69 8.35 -14.41 -14.52
N ASP A 70 9.25 -13.57 -15.02
CA ASP A 70 10.69 -13.85 -15.04
C ASP A 70 11.39 -13.40 -13.75
N GLY A 71 10.66 -12.76 -12.81
CA GLY A 71 11.15 -12.48 -11.46
C GLY A 71 11.98 -11.20 -11.33
N ASN A 72 11.68 -10.15 -12.10
CA ASN A 72 12.33 -8.85 -11.93
C ASN A 72 11.91 -8.22 -10.59
N HIS A 73 12.81 -8.25 -9.59
CA HIS A 73 12.52 -7.79 -8.24
C HIS A 73 12.10 -6.31 -8.19
N LYS A 74 12.79 -5.44 -8.95
CA LYS A 74 12.52 -4.00 -8.97
C LYS A 74 11.11 -3.72 -9.50
N LEU A 75 10.74 -4.34 -10.61
CA LEU A 75 9.44 -4.15 -11.24
C LEU A 75 8.32 -4.84 -10.45
N THR A 76 8.61 -5.96 -9.79
CA THR A 76 7.68 -6.61 -8.85
C THR A 76 7.36 -5.71 -7.66
N LEU A 77 8.37 -5.09 -7.04
CA LEU A 77 8.16 -4.12 -5.96
C LEU A 77 7.38 -2.89 -6.46
N GLY A 78 7.70 -2.38 -7.64
CA GLY A 78 6.98 -1.27 -8.26
C GLY A 78 5.50 -1.60 -8.48
N LEU A 79 5.19 -2.81 -8.94
CA LEU A 79 3.81 -3.27 -9.13
C LEU A 79 3.04 -3.31 -7.80
N ILE A 80 3.61 -3.94 -6.77
CA ILE A 80 2.98 -4.05 -5.45
C ILE A 80 2.79 -2.67 -4.81
N TRP A 81 3.79 -1.79 -4.96
CA TRP A 81 3.69 -0.40 -4.53
C TRP A 81 2.52 0.32 -5.20
N ASN A 82 2.36 0.20 -6.52
CA ASN A 82 1.27 0.84 -7.26
C ASN A 82 -0.11 0.32 -6.82
N ILE A 83 -0.22 -0.97 -6.49
CA ILE A 83 -1.45 -1.57 -5.94
C ILE A 83 -1.77 -0.99 -4.56
N ILE A 84 -0.79 -0.95 -3.65
CA ILE A 84 -0.92 -0.37 -2.31
C ILE A 84 -1.35 1.10 -2.39
N LEU A 85 -0.66 1.88 -3.22
CA LEU A 85 -0.95 3.29 -3.41
C LEU A 85 -2.36 3.52 -3.94
N HIS A 86 -2.83 2.69 -4.88
CA HIS A 86 -4.16 2.82 -5.45
C HIS A 86 -5.27 2.51 -4.43
N TRP A 87 -5.23 1.34 -3.78
CA TRP A 87 -6.35 0.89 -2.94
C TRP A 87 -6.28 1.34 -1.49
N GLN A 88 -5.10 1.51 -0.90
CA GLN A 88 -5.01 1.93 0.51
C GLN A 88 -4.94 3.44 0.64
N VAL A 89 -4.13 4.08 -0.19
CA VAL A 89 -3.82 5.50 -0.01
C VAL A 89 -4.89 6.39 -0.62
N LYS A 90 -5.37 6.11 -1.85
CA LYS A 90 -6.41 6.95 -2.47
C LYS A 90 -7.75 6.87 -1.74
N ASP A 91 -8.15 5.71 -1.22
CA ASP A 91 -9.44 5.58 -0.52
C ASP A 91 -9.45 6.29 0.84
N VAL A 92 -8.38 6.14 1.64
CA VAL A 92 -8.24 6.89 2.92
C VAL A 92 -8.17 8.39 2.66
N MET A 93 -7.55 8.80 1.54
CA MET A 93 -7.35 10.20 1.22
C MET A 93 -8.51 10.86 0.50
N LYS A 94 -9.50 10.15 -0.03
CA LYS A 94 -10.64 10.76 -0.76
C LYS A 94 -11.30 11.90 0.03
N ASN A 95 -11.53 11.69 1.32
CA ASN A 95 -12.14 12.69 2.19
C ASN A 95 -11.21 13.87 2.51
N ILE A 96 -9.89 13.63 2.54
CA ILE A 96 -8.88 14.65 2.86
C ILE A 96 -8.53 15.48 1.60
N MET A 97 -8.47 14.82 0.43
CA MET A 97 -8.19 15.42 -0.88
C MET A 97 -9.24 16.45 -1.29
N ALA A 98 -10.52 16.18 -1.00
CA ALA A 98 -11.61 17.11 -1.29
C ALA A 98 -11.42 18.49 -0.61
N GLY A 99 -10.77 18.53 0.55
CA GLY A 99 -10.47 19.77 1.27
C GLY A 99 -9.14 20.45 0.91
N LEU A 100 -8.18 19.72 0.33
CA LEU A 100 -6.80 20.21 0.16
C LEU A 100 -6.41 20.61 -1.28
N GLN A 101 -7.24 20.35 -2.29
CA GLN A 101 -6.92 20.61 -3.72
C GLN A 101 -5.52 20.10 -4.13
N GLN A 102 -5.05 19.03 -3.49
CA GLN A 102 -3.74 18.43 -3.68
C GLN A 102 -3.94 17.04 -4.30
N THR A 103 -3.11 16.68 -5.27
CA THR A 103 -3.18 15.38 -5.97
C THR A 103 -2.02 14.45 -5.62
N ASN A 104 -0.95 14.97 -5.00
CA ASN A 104 0.16 14.16 -4.53
C ASN A 104 -0.17 13.52 -3.18
N SER A 105 -0.36 12.19 -3.19
CA SER A 105 -0.70 11.37 -2.03
C SER A 105 0.27 11.51 -0.85
N GLU A 106 1.57 11.66 -1.13
CA GLU A 106 2.57 11.87 -0.08
C GLU A 106 2.34 13.20 0.65
N LYS A 107 2.12 14.29 -0.10
CA LYS A 107 1.85 15.61 0.48
C LYS A 107 0.55 15.62 1.29
N ILE A 108 -0.49 14.95 0.79
CA ILE A 108 -1.76 14.82 1.50
C ILE A 108 -1.57 14.07 2.82
N LEU A 109 -0.86 12.94 2.80
CA LEU A 109 -0.60 12.16 4.01
C LEU A 109 0.19 12.97 5.02
N LEU A 110 1.22 13.69 4.54
CA LEU A 110 2.07 14.49 5.40
C LEU A 110 1.28 15.62 6.05
N SER A 111 0.38 16.27 5.31
CA SER A 111 -0.53 17.28 5.84
C SER A 111 -1.48 16.70 6.88
N TRP A 112 -2.06 15.53 6.64
CA TRP A 112 -2.92 14.85 7.60
C TRP A 112 -2.17 14.53 8.90
N VAL A 113 -0.96 13.96 8.79
CA VAL A 113 -0.14 13.65 9.96
C VAL A 113 0.14 14.91 10.78
N ARG A 114 0.59 15.99 10.15
CA ARG A 114 0.89 17.26 10.82
C ARG A 114 -0.34 17.85 11.50
N GLN A 115 -1.52 17.74 10.87
CA GLN A 115 -2.77 18.20 11.45
C GLN A 115 -3.15 17.36 12.69
N SER A 116 -3.01 16.03 12.62
CA SER A 116 -3.30 15.12 13.73
C SER A 116 -2.31 15.26 14.89
N THR A 117 -1.05 15.61 14.62
CA THR A 117 -0.01 15.77 15.65
C THR A 117 0.24 17.22 16.08
N ARG A 118 -0.60 18.18 15.65
CA ARG A 118 -0.42 19.62 15.93
C ARG A 118 -0.26 19.96 17.42
N ASN A 119 -0.90 19.18 18.30
CA ASN A 119 -0.92 19.43 19.75
C ASN A 119 0.24 18.75 20.51
N TYR A 120 1.23 18.20 19.82
CA TYR A 120 2.39 17.53 20.42
C TYR A 120 3.67 18.30 20.05
N PRO A 121 4.13 19.24 20.91
CA PRO A 121 5.27 20.10 20.60
C PRO A 121 6.57 19.35 20.27
N GLN A 122 6.73 18.16 20.85
CA GLN A 122 7.88 17.28 20.62
C GLN A 122 7.82 16.50 19.30
N VAL A 123 6.74 16.62 18.51
CA VAL A 123 6.54 15.89 17.26
C VAL A 123 6.51 16.86 16.09
N ASN A 124 7.52 16.77 15.23
CA ASN A 124 7.58 17.53 13.98
C ASN A 124 7.78 16.58 12.80
N VAL A 125 6.70 16.24 12.10
CA VAL A 125 6.75 15.35 10.93
C VAL A 125 6.94 16.17 9.66
N ILE A 126 8.10 15.96 9.00
CA ILE A 126 8.46 16.64 7.73
C ILE A 126 8.69 15.66 6.57
N ASN A 127 8.81 14.36 6.84
CA ASN A 127 8.99 13.29 5.84
C ASN A 127 8.48 11.93 6.37
N PHE A 128 8.49 10.89 5.52
CA PHE A 128 8.14 9.51 5.88
C PHE A 128 9.34 8.61 6.22
N THR A 129 10.48 9.22 6.56
CA THR A 129 11.70 8.49 6.91
C THR A 129 12.18 8.92 8.30
N SER A 130 13.12 9.87 8.39
CA SER A 130 13.76 10.27 9.65
C SER A 130 12.79 10.79 10.71
N SER A 131 11.69 11.42 10.31
CA SER A 131 10.66 11.96 11.23
C SER A 131 9.95 10.90 12.08
N TRP A 132 10.11 9.62 11.74
CA TRP A 132 9.44 8.50 12.41
C TRP A 132 10.39 7.62 13.21
N SER A 133 11.70 7.88 13.12
CA SER A 133 12.75 7.02 13.67
C SER A 133 12.78 6.96 15.19
N ASP A 134 12.34 8.01 15.88
CA ASP A 134 12.25 8.07 17.35
C ASP A 134 10.94 7.49 17.92
N GLY A 135 10.00 7.12 17.06
CA GLY A 135 8.68 6.59 17.42
C GLY A 135 7.69 7.60 18.02
N LEU A 136 8.05 8.88 18.18
CA LEU A 136 7.15 9.88 18.77
C LEU A 136 5.98 10.21 17.83
N ALA A 137 6.24 10.31 16.53
CA ALA A 137 5.21 10.54 15.51
C ALA A 137 4.11 9.47 15.53
N PHE A 138 4.49 8.19 15.63
CA PHE A 138 3.56 7.07 15.74
C PHE A 138 2.69 7.18 17.01
N ASN A 139 3.33 7.43 18.16
CA ASN A 139 2.61 7.54 19.44
C ASN A 139 1.63 8.72 19.44
N ALA A 140 2.02 9.88 18.91
CA ALA A 140 1.16 11.05 18.85
C ALA A 140 -0.06 10.83 17.93
N LEU A 141 0.12 10.17 16.79
CA LEU A 141 -1.00 9.82 15.89
C LEU A 141 -1.98 8.84 16.51
N LEU A 142 -1.49 7.84 17.25
CA LEU A 142 -2.35 6.90 17.95
C LEU A 142 -3.18 7.61 19.02
N HIS A 143 -2.51 8.43 19.83
CA HIS A 143 -3.15 9.18 20.89
C HIS A 143 -4.15 10.23 20.37
N SER A 144 -3.90 10.84 19.20
CA SER A 144 -4.84 11.81 18.61
C SER A 144 -6.16 11.18 18.15
N HIS A 145 -6.17 9.92 17.73
CA HIS A 145 -7.37 9.22 17.24
C HIS A 145 -8.06 8.37 18.30
N ARG A 146 -7.32 7.88 19.31
CA ARG A 146 -7.84 7.09 20.42
C ARG A 146 -7.18 7.53 21.72
N SER A 147 -7.72 8.58 22.33
CA SER A 147 -7.23 9.13 23.60
C SER A 147 -7.28 8.14 24.77
N SER A 148 -8.04 7.04 24.67
CA SER A 148 -8.12 5.98 25.68
C SER A 148 -6.98 4.94 25.61
N VAL A 149 -6.23 4.87 24.50
CA VAL A 149 -5.09 3.97 24.32
C VAL A 149 -3.81 4.72 24.69
N ILE A 150 -3.63 5.01 25.97
CA ILE A 150 -2.44 5.70 26.46
C ILE A 150 -1.30 4.70 26.64
N LEU A 151 -0.33 4.74 25.72
CA LEU A 151 1.01 4.21 26.00
C LEU A 151 1.70 5.14 27.01
N LYS A 152 2.11 4.57 28.15
CA LYS A 152 2.78 5.24 29.29
C LYS A 152 3.98 6.12 28.91
N THR A 153 4.52 5.98 27.70
CA THR A 153 5.63 6.76 27.13
C THR A 153 5.31 8.26 26.98
N LEU A 154 4.06 8.64 26.70
CA LEU A 154 3.68 10.06 26.60
C LEU A 154 3.30 10.69 27.95
N GLN A 155 2.99 9.89 28.98
CA GLN A 155 2.71 10.41 30.33
C GLN A 155 3.99 10.84 31.08
N ARG A 156 5.17 10.34 30.70
CA ARG A 156 6.43 10.67 31.39
C ARG A 156 7.01 12.06 31.10
N LYS A 157 6.44 12.83 30.16
CA LYS A 157 6.88 14.21 29.87
C LYS A 157 5.82 15.27 30.21
N ARG A 158 4.84 14.91 31.03
CA ARG A 158 3.90 15.86 31.65
C ARG A 158 4.26 16.05 33.12
N ILE A 159 5.52 16.42 33.38
CA ILE A 159 6.03 16.99 34.63
C ILE A 159 7.02 18.07 34.23
#